data_AF-A0A259SBC6-F1
#
_entry.id   AF-A0A259SBC6-F1
#
_cell.length_a   1.000
_cell.length_b   1.000
_cell.length_c   1.000
_cell.angle_alpha   90.00
_cell.angle_beta   90.00
_cell.angle_gamma   90.00
#
_symmetry.space_group_name_H-M   'P 1'
#
loop_
_entity.id
_entity.type
_entity.pdbx_description
1 polymer ?
#
loop_
_entity_poly.entity_id
_entity_poly.type
_entity_poly.pdbx_seq_one_letter_code
_entity_poly.pdbx_strand_id
1 'polypeptide(L)'
;MSTSLEITHLLESVQPASDAVFDALDVAAPALDTAFGGEGPLASIERYSSTRTHVARALVHHELEMLEDGSMGGWRLVKNSGPNCPVRLANGPHSIRVLHTWAPEIVPPSGRNPTRVSYYSNSLLETDPNVLFAAHNFLLLWERQGEEFKLRLVHTLGSVRLNRNAPLDLNVYLERGVSFADMKFEQRDEELEYFGQEAEEEDEVENG
;
A
#
# COMPACT_ATOMS: atom_id res chain seq x y z
N MET A 1 26.65 3.40 6.68
CA MET A 1 26.27 2.57 7.84
C MET A 1 25.07 3.11 8.63
N SER A 2 24.66 4.39 8.48
CA SER A 2 23.46 4.96 9.13
C SER A 2 22.14 4.44 8.54
N THR A 3 22.08 4.29 7.21
CA THR A 3 20.82 4.13 6.48
C THR A 3 20.05 2.83 6.78
N SER A 4 20.74 1.71 7.02
CA SER A 4 20.05 0.44 7.32
C SER A 4 19.34 0.47 8.67
N LEU A 5 19.95 1.07 9.70
CA LEU A 5 19.31 1.23 11.01
C LEU A 5 18.10 2.18 10.92
N GLU A 6 18.22 3.24 10.13
CA GLU A 6 17.13 4.19 9.89
C GLU A 6 15.96 3.55 9.13
N ILE A 7 16.23 2.70 8.14
CA ILE A 7 15.19 1.92 7.46
C ILE A 7 14.54 0.92 8.45
N THR A 8 15.29 0.26 9.32
CA THR A 8 14.71 -0.60 10.37
C THR A 8 13.79 0.18 11.29
N HIS A 9 14.22 1.33 11.82
CA HIS A 9 13.36 2.16 12.65
C HIS A 9 12.11 2.65 11.91
N LEU A 10 12.23 2.95 10.61
CA LEU A 10 11.09 3.31 9.78
C LEU A 10 10.08 2.15 9.68
N LEU A 11 10.56 0.92 9.43
CA LEU A 11 9.72 -0.28 9.41
C LEU A 11 9.06 -0.56 10.76
N GLU A 12 9.82 -0.45 11.86
CA GLU A 12 9.29 -0.58 13.22
C GLU A 12 8.19 0.45 13.49
N SER A 13 8.34 1.67 13.00
CA SER A 13 7.30 2.69 13.15
C SER A 13 6.01 2.34 12.40
N VAL A 14 6.08 1.53 11.33
CA VAL A 14 4.91 1.10 10.53
C VAL A 14 4.16 -0.04 11.21
N GLN A 15 4.81 -0.87 12.03
CA GLN A 15 4.20 -2.08 12.61
C GLN A 15 2.86 -1.83 13.31
N PRO A 16 2.72 -0.83 14.20
CA PRO A 16 1.45 -0.60 14.90
C PRO A 16 0.31 -0.22 13.94
N ALA A 17 0.64 0.49 12.86
CA ALA A 17 -0.33 0.83 11.83
C ALA A 17 -0.73 -0.39 11.00
N SER A 18 0.21 -1.25 10.62
CA SER A 18 -0.11 -2.49 9.90
C SER A 18 -0.91 -3.47 10.75
N ASP A 19 -0.60 -3.60 12.03
CA ASP A 19 -1.37 -4.44 12.97
C ASP A 19 -2.82 -3.93 13.08
N ALA A 20 -3.02 -2.61 13.16
CA ALA A 20 -4.36 -2.02 13.15
C ALA A 20 -5.12 -2.26 11.83
N VAL A 21 -4.44 -2.20 10.68
CA VAL A 21 -5.07 -2.55 9.38
C VAL A 21 -5.45 -4.03 9.34
N PHE A 22 -4.58 -4.90 9.84
CA PHE A 22 -4.84 -6.33 9.97
C PHE A 22 -6.08 -6.59 10.83
N ASP A 23 -6.17 -5.99 12.02
CA ASP A 23 -7.33 -6.11 12.91
C ASP A 23 -8.62 -5.59 12.26
N ALA A 24 -8.55 -4.44 11.58
CA ALA A 24 -9.68 -3.88 10.86
C ALA A 24 -10.15 -4.79 9.70
N LEU A 25 -9.23 -5.46 9.01
CA LEU A 25 -9.56 -6.44 7.97
C LEU A 25 -10.26 -7.67 8.55
N ASP A 26 -9.78 -8.19 9.69
CA ASP A 26 -10.38 -9.33 10.38
C ASP A 26 -11.78 -9.01 10.88
N VAL A 27 -12.00 -7.81 11.44
CA VAL A 27 -13.33 -7.35 11.85
C VAL A 27 -14.26 -7.20 10.63
N ALA A 28 -13.74 -6.71 9.50
CA ALA A 28 -14.53 -6.54 8.28
C ALA A 28 -14.88 -7.88 7.59
N ALA A 29 -14.07 -8.93 7.75
CA ALA A 29 -14.23 -10.19 7.01
C ALA A 29 -15.58 -10.88 7.19
N PRO A 30 -16.09 -11.12 8.42
CA PRO A 30 -17.39 -11.75 8.61
C PRO A 30 -18.55 -10.97 7.96
N ALA A 31 -18.49 -9.63 8.01
CA ALA A 31 -19.49 -8.79 7.37
C ALA A 31 -19.43 -8.91 5.84
N LEU A 32 -18.23 -8.97 5.25
CA LEU A 32 -18.05 -9.22 3.83
C LEU A 32 -18.56 -10.61 3.43
N ASP A 33 -18.23 -11.64 4.20
CA ASP A 33 -18.65 -13.01 3.91
C ASP A 33 -20.16 -13.18 4.03
N THR A 34 -20.79 -12.52 5.01
CA THR A 34 -22.25 -12.49 5.14
C THR A 34 -22.89 -11.72 3.98
N ALA A 35 -22.32 -10.58 3.58
CA ALA A 35 -22.90 -9.75 2.53
C ALA A 35 -22.81 -10.39 1.14
N PHE A 36 -21.68 -11.02 0.82
CA PHE A 36 -21.36 -11.57 -0.49
C PHE A 36 -21.50 -13.09 -0.59
N GLY A 37 -21.69 -13.81 0.52
CA GLY A 37 -21.94 -15.26 0.53
C GLY A 37 -23.26 -15.64 -0.13
N GLY A 38 -23.50 -16.94 -0.34
CA GLY A 38 -24.58 -17.43 -1.22
C GLY A 38 -26.01 -16.97 -0.89
N GLU A 39 -26.32 -16.68 0.37
CA GLU A 39 -27.61 -16.14 0.82
C GLU A 39 -27.57 -14.63 1.12
N GLY A 40 -26.41 -14.01 0.93
CA GLY A 40 -26.16 -12.61 1.26
C GLY A 40 -26.88 -11.64 0.31
N PRO A 41 -27.20 -10.42 0.79
CA PRO A 41 -27.89 -9.41 -0.01
C PRO A 41 -27.12 -8.99 -1.27
N LEU A 42 -25.81 -9.20 -1.31
CA LEU A 42 -24.93 -8.85 -2.43
C LEU A 42 -24.41 -10.07 -3.21
N ALA A 43 -24.90 -11.29 -2.92
CA ALA A 43 -24.48 -12.52 -3.60
C ALA A 43 -24.56 -12.41 -5.14
N SER A 44 -25.69 -11.88 -5.64
CA SER A 44 -25.96 -11.75 -7.08
C SER A 44 -25.07 -10.73 -7.81
N ILE A 45 -24.40 -9.85 -7.08
CA ILE A 45 -23.51 -8.81 -7.61
C ILE A 45 -22.04 -9.13 -7.37
N GLU A 46 -21.71 -10.30 -6.79
CA GLU A 46 -20.32 -10.74 -6.54
C GLU A 46 -19.49 -10.79 -7.84
N ARG A 47 -20.14 -10.97 -9.00
CA ARG A 47 -19.50 -10.83 -10.33
C ARG A 47 -18.78 -9.49 -10.53
N TYR A 48 -19.11 -8.47 -9.76
CA TYR A 48 -18.41 -7.19 -9.74
C TYR A 48 -17.39 -7.18 -8.60
N SER A 49 -16.22 -7.78 -8.85
CA SER A 49 -15.11 -7.90 -7.89
C SER A 49 -14.74 -6.58 -7.22
N SER A 50 -14.87 -5.45 -7.93
CA SER A 50 -14.62 -4.11 -7.39
C SER A 50 -15.54 -3.75 -6.22
N THR A 51 -16.79 -4.20 -6.21
CA THR A 51 -17.77 -3.85 -5.17
C THR A 51 -17.34 -4.42 -3.82
N ARG A 52 -16.91 -5.68 -3.77
CA ARG A 52 -16.40 -6.32 -2.56
C ARG A 52 -15.21 -5.56 -1.99
N THR A 53 -14.27 -5.16 -2.83
CA THR A 53 -13.12 -4.34 -2.43
C THR A 53 -13.53 -2.96 -1.89
N HIS A 54 -14.55 -2.32 -2.49
CA HIS A 54 -15.05 -1.03 -2.01
C HIS A 54 -15.72 -1.14 -0.64
N VAL A 55 -16.55 -2.17 -0.43
CA VAL A 55 -17.19 -2.45 0.87
C VAL A 55 -16.12 -2.75 1.92
N ALA A 56 -15.15 -3.61 1.60
CA ALA A 56 -14.05 -3.95 2.51
C ALA A 56 -13.29 -2.70 2.95
N ARG A 57 -12.97 -1.82 2.00
CA ARG A 57 -12.30 -0.56 2.28
C ARG A 57 -13.12 0.37 3.18
N ALA A 58 -14.43 0.47 2.95
CA ALA A 58 -15.31 1.30 3.78
C ALA A 58 -15.37 0.78 5.23
N LEU A 59 -15.46 -0.54 5.41
CA LEU A 59 -15.44 -1.18 6.72
C LEU A 59 -14.10 -0.95 7.42
N VAL A 60 -12.97 -1.22 6.74
CA VAL A 60 -11.63 -0.97 7.30
C VAL A 60 -11.45 0.50 7.68
N HIS A 61 -11.90 1.44 6.84
CA HIS A 61 -11.84 2.86 7.17
C HIS A 61 -12.66 3.19 8.42
N HIS A 62 -13.85 2.59 8.58
CA HIS A 62 -14.70 2.79 9.75
C HIS A 62 -14.02 2.25 11.02
N GLU A 63 -13.52 1.02 10.99
CA GLU A 63 -12.83 0.43 12.15
C GLU A 63 -11.62 1.27 12.59
N LEU A 64 -10.80 1.71 11.63
CA LEU A 64 -9.64 2.57 11.92
C LEU A 64 -10.04 3.96 12.45
N GLU A 65 -11.21 4.48 12.09
CA GLU A 65 -11.72 5.75 12.59
C GLU A 65 -12.18 5.66 14.06
N MET A 66 -12.60 4.46 14.48
CA MET A 66 -13.08 4.18 15.84
C MET A 66 -11.95 3.90 16.85
N LEU A 67 -10.72 3.72 16.37
CA LEU A 67 -9.56 3.52 17.25
C LEU A 67 -9.25 4.77 18.08
N GLU A 68 -8.74 4.55 19.28
CA GLU A 68 -8.27 5.63 20.14
C GLU A 68 -6.99 6.29 19.58
N ASP A 69 -6.81 7.57 19.88
CA ASP A 69 -5.59 8.29 19.49
C ASP A 69 -4.36 7.60 20.10
N GLY A 70 -3.39 7.27 19.25
CA GLY A 70 -2.15 6.61 19.65
C GLY A 70 -2.16 5.08 19.50
N SER A 71 -3.30 4.44 19.26
CA SER A 71 -3.37 2.98 19.04
C SER A 71 -2.55 2.49 17.84
N MET A 72 -2.25 3.38 16.88
CA MET A 72 -1.42 3.09 15.70
C MET A 72 0.01 3.65 15.78
N GLY A 73 0.58 3.83 16.98
CA GLY A 73 2.00 4.16 17.13
C GLY A 73 2.44 5.50 16.51
N GLY A 74 1.55 6.50 16.57
CA GLY A 74 1.76 7.83 15.97
C GLY A 74 1.18 7.98 14.56
N TRP A 75 0.83 6.87 13.90
CA TRP A 75 0.03 6.92 12.68
C TRP A 75 -1.42 7.32 12.98
N ARG A 76 -2.02 8.03 12.05
CA ARG A 76 -3.43 8.44 12.13
C ARG A 76 -4.13 8.28 10.80
N LEU A 77 -5.41 7.89 10.85
CA LEU A 77 -6.27 7.86 9.68
C LEU A 77 -6.54 9.29 9.17
N VAL A 78 -6.37 9.50 7.87
CA VAL A 78 -6.69 10.76 7.20
C VAL A 78 -8.20 10.80 6.93
N LYS A 79 -8.97 11.49 7.77
CA LYS A 79 -10.45 11.48 7.75
C LYS A 79 -11.08 12.07 6.47
N ASN A 80 -10.49 13.13 5.90
CA ASN A 80 -11.04 13.82 4.72
C ASN A 80 -10.47 13.25 3.40
N SER A 81 -10.74 11.97 3.16
CA SER A 81 -9.99 11.22 2.16
C SER A 81 -10.65 11.19 0.76
N GLY A 82 -11.88 11.69 0.62
CA GLY A 82 -12.62 11.80 -0.65
C GLY A 82 -13.71 10.73 -0.81
N PRO A 83 -14.48 10.75 -1.92
CA PRO A 83 -15.73 9.99 -2.06
C PRO A 83 -15.57 8.46 -2.13
N ASN A 84 -14.34 7.95 -2.28
CA ASN A 84 -14.05 6.52 -2.43
C ASN A 84 -13.51 5.88 -1.13
N CYS A 85 -13.66 6.58 0.00
CA CYS A 85 -13.13 6.23 1.32
C CYS A 85 -11.70 5.64 1.26
N PRO A 86 -10.73 6.30 0.60
CA PRO A 86 -9.39 5.73 0.54
C PRO A 86 -8.79 5.68 1.95
N VAL A 87 -8.40 4.49 2.37
CA VAL A 87 -7.70 4.29 3.64
C VAL A 87 -6.28 4.83 3.47
N ARG A 88 -6.03 5.97 4.09
CA ARG A 88 -4.74 6.67 4.10
C ARG A 88 -4.33 6.92 5.53
N LEU A 89 -3.12 6.52 5.88
CA LEU A 89 -2.52 6.78 7.18
C LEU A 89 -1.39 7.78 7.02
N ALA A 90 -1.16 8.61 8.03
CA ALA A 90 -0.06 9.56 8.04
C ALA A 90 0.65 9.56 9.40
N ASN A 91 1.97 9.71 9.39
CA ASN A 91 2.80 9.91 10.57
C ASN A 91 3.91 10.90 10.22
N GLY A 92 3.81 12.14 10.72
CA GLY A 92 4.73 13.21 10.35
C GLY A 92 4.80 13.42 8.83
N PRO A 93 5.99 13.32 8.21
CA PRO A 93 6.16 13.46 6.75
C PRO A 93 5.81 12.18 5.97
N HIS A 94 5.63 11.04 6.65
CA HIS A 94 5.36 9.77 6.00
C HIS A 94 3.85 9.55 5.80
N SER A 95 3.50 8.84 4.73
CA SER A 95 2.13 8.42 4.48
C SER A 95 2.05 6.99 3.95
N ILE A 96 0.98 6.28 4.32
CA ILE A 96 0.65 4.96 3.82
C ILE A 96 -0.69 5.05 3.09
N ARG A 97 -0.77 4.45 1.92
CA ARG A 97 -2.04 4.20 1.24
C ARG A 97 -2.33 2.71 1.20
N VAL A 98 -3.45 2.32 1.77
CA VAL A 98 -3.87 0.93 1.82
C VAL A 98 -4.65 0.57 0.56
N LEU A 99 -4.20 -0.45 -0.17
CA LEU A 99 -4.76 -0.87 -1.45
C LEU A 99 -4.97 -2.37 -1.49
N HIS A 100 -6.03 -2.81 -2.18
CA HIS A 100 -6.20 -4.22 -2.51
C HIS A 100 -5.31 -4.58 -3.70
N THR A 101 -4.68 -5.75 -3.67
CA THR A 101 -4.07 -6.40 -4.83
C THR A 101 -4.77 -7.72 -5.11
N TRP A 102 -4.82 -8.12 -6.39
CA TRP A 102 -5.39 -9.41 -6.80
C TRP A 102 -4.36 -10.54 -6.86
N ALA A 103 -3.07 -10.20 -6.74
CA ALA A 103 -1.99 -11.17 -6.63
C ALA A 103 -0.87 -10.62 -5.73
N PRO A 104 -0.17 -11.48 -4.98
CA PRO A 104 0.80 -11.08 -3.97
C PRO A 104 1.90 -10.19 -4.55
N GLU A 105 2.40 -10.54 -5.73
CA GLU A 105 3.50 -9.89 -6.42
C GLU A 105 3.11 -8.57 -7.12
N ILE A 106 1.83 -8.36 -7.39
CA ILE A 106 1.38 -7.24 -8.21
C ILE A 106 1.22 -5.97 -7.37
N VAL A 107 1.76 -4.86 -7.88
CA VAL A 107 1.51 -3.51 -7.39
C VAL A 107 0.44 -2.87 -8.28
N PRO A 108 -0.71 -2.41 -7.74
CA PRO A 108 -1.75 -1.78 -8.54
C PRO A 108 -1.22 -0.54 -9.29
N PRO A 109 -1.68 -0.28 -10.53
CA PRO A 109 -1.18 0.85 -11.32
C PRO A 109 -1.53 2.20 -10.68
N SER A 110 -0.64 3.18 -10.86
CA SER A 110 -0.79 4.52 -10.28
C SER A 110 -2.02 5.25 -10.80
N GLY A 111 -2.34 5.06 -12.09
CA GLY A 111 -3.37 5.80 -12.81
C GLY A 111 -2.92 7.23 -13.12
N ARG A 112 -3.86 8.07 -13.59
CA ARG A 112 -3.58 9.45 -14.02
C ARG A 112 -3.74 10.51 -12.92
N ASN A 113 -4.23 10.14 -11.75
CA ASN A 113 -4.51 11.10 -10.68
C ASN A 113 -3.20 11.52 -9.98
N PRO A 114 -2.84 12.82 -9.92
CA PRO A 114 -1.57 13.26 -9.35
C PRO A 114 -1.36 12.84 -7.89
N THR A 115 -2.41 12.93 -7.06
CA THR A 115 -2.35 12.47 -5.65
C THR A 115 -2.15 10.97 -5.55
N ARG A 116 -2.62 10.19 -6.53
CA ARG A 116 -2.30 8.75 -6.58
C ARG A 116 -0.86 8.54 -7.00
N VAL A 117 -0.38 9.27 -8.00
CA VAL A 117 0.97 9.15 -8.58
C VAL A 117 2.07 9.52 -7.57
N SER A 118 1.80 10.42 -6.63
CA SER A 118 2.78 10.78 -5.58
C SER A 118 3.18 9.60 -4.68
N TYR A 119 2.32 8.59 -4.54
CA TYR A 119 2.66 7.34 -3.85
C TYR A 119 3.61 6.42 -4.63
N TYR A 120 3.89 6.78 -5.88
CA TYR A 120 4.69 6.00 -6.81
C TYR A 120 6.02 6.65 -7.17
N SER A 121 6.29 7.87 -6.67
CA SER A 121 7.40 8.71 -7.15
C SER A 121 8.32 9.11 -6.00
N ASN A 122 8.71 8.14 -5.16
CA ASN A 122 9.57 8.39 -4.02
C ASN A 122 11.05 8.48 -4.42
N SER A 123 11.86 9.14 -3.59
CA SER A 123 13.33 9.04 -3.64
C SER A 123 13.80 7.67 -3.16
N LEU A 124 14.97 7.22 -3.60
CA LEU A 124 15.56 5.95 -3.17
C LEU A 124 15.97 6.00 -1.69
N LEU A 125 15.45 5.07 -0.88
CA LEU A 125 15.71 5.00 0.58
C LEU A 125 17.19 4.93 0.91
N GLU A 126 17.96 4.12 0.17
CA GLU A 126 19.39 3.91 0.46
C GLU A 126 20.23 5.19 0.29
N THR A 127 19.81 6.06 -0.64
CA THR A 127 20.54 7.31 -0.96
C THR A 127 20.04 8.53 -0.20
N ASP A 128 18.91 8.42 0.50
CA ASP A 128 18.38 9.55 1.26
C ASP A 128 19.17 9.72 2.56
N PRO A 129 19.91 10.83 2.74
CA PRO A 129 20.68 11.05 3.97
C PRO A 129 19.80 11.31 5.20
N ASN A 130 18.49 11.48 5.02
CA ASN A 130 17.54 11.78 6.09
C ASN A 130 16.26 10.92 5.98
N VAL A 131 16.40 9.59 5.77
CA VAL A 131 15.27 8.64 5.63
C VAL A 131 14.15 8.86 6.67
N LEU A 132 14.49 9.13 7.93
CA LEU A 132 13.49 9.33 8.99
C LEU A 132 12.78 10.68 8.97
N PHE A 133 13.31 11.67 8.24
CA PHE A 133 12.77 13.03 8.17
C PHE A 133 12.26 13.40 6.78
N ALA A 134 12.66 12.67 5.75
CA ALA A 134 12.16 12.81 4.39
C ALA A 134 10.72 12.28 4.26
N ALA A 135 9.97 12.85 3.32
CA ALA A 135 8.61 12.42 3.06
C ALA A 135 8.63 11.15 2.23
N HIS A 136 8.14 10.05 2.82
CA HIS A 136 8.02 8.76 2.17
C HIS A 136 6.56 8.35 2.06
N ASN A 137 6.15 7.96 0.87
CA ASN A 137 4.81 7.50 0.56
C ASN A 137 4.84 5.99 0.26
N PHE A 138 4.30 5.21 1.19
CA PHE A 138 4.23 3.76 1.07
C PHE A 138 2.88 3.31 0.52
N LEU A 139 2.88 2.16 -0.13
CA LEU A 139 1.66 1.40 -0.38
C LEU A 139 1.64 0.20 0.57
N LEU A 140 0.53 0.05 1.29
CA LEU A 140 0.24 -1.14 2.07
C LEU A 140 -0.77 -1.98 1.29
N LEU A 141 -0.28 -3.01 0.64
CA LEU A 141 -1.08 -3.88 -0.23
C LEU A 141 -1.67 -4.98 0.62
N TRP A 142 -2.98 -5.18 0.52
CA TRP A 142 -3.67 -6.29 1.15
C TRP A 142 -4.28 -7.22 0.10
N GLU A 143 -4.28 -8.49 0.43
CA GLU A 143 -5.02 -9.53 -0.27
C GLU A 143 -5.59 -10.51 0.74
N ARG A 144 -6.58 -11.29 0.31
CA ARG A 144 -7.15 -12.37 1.12
C ARG A 144 -6.87 -13.70 0.45
N GLN A 145 -6.16 -14.59 1.14
CA GLN A 145 -5.89 -15.96 0.71
C GLN A 145 -6.70 -16.92 1.60
N GLY A 146 -7.84 -17.39 1.08
CA GLY A 146 -8.78 -18.18 1.89
C GLY A 146 -9.38 -17.34 3.03
N GLU A 147 -9.14 -17.74 4.27
CA GLU A 147 -9.61 -17.02 5.46
C GLU A 147 -8.60 -16.00 6.00
N GLU A 148 -7.36 -16.02 5.52
CA GLU A 148 -6.28 -15.18 6.03
C GLU A 148 -6.05 -13.96 5.14
N PHE A 149 -5.73 -12.82 5.77
CA PHE A 149 -5.22 -11.65 5.07
C PHE A 149 -3.70 -11.65 5.05
N LYS A 150 -3.15 -11.11 3.97
CA LYS A 150 -1.72 -10.81 3.86
C LYS A 150 -1.53 -9.33 3.62
N LEU A 151 -0.57 -8.74 4.30
CA LEU A 151 -0.15 -7.36 4.08
C LEU A 151 1.27 -7.33 3.50
N ARG A 152 1.47 -6.46 2.51
CA ARG A 152 2.77 -6.21 1.88
C ARG A 152 3.03 -4.72 1.81
N LEU A 153 4.08 -4.27 2.47
CA LEU A 153 4.55 -2.90 2.41
C LEU A 153 5.48 -2.73 1.23
N VAL A 154 5.19 -1.75 0.37
CA VAL A 154 6.07 -1.40 -0.75
C VAL A 154 6.39 0.08 -0.78
N HIS A 155 7.62 0.39 -1.17
CA HIS A 155 8.10 1.72 -1.52
C HIS A 155 8.54 1.70 -2.98
N THR A 156 8.10 2.71 -3.73
CA THR A 156 8.11 2.71 -5.20
C THR A 156 8.85 3.94 -5.72
N LEU A 157 9.65 3.74 -6.77
CA LEU A 157 10.56 4.75 -7.33
C LEU A 157 10.05 5.39 -8.63
N GLY A 158 8.94 4.90 -9.18
CA GLY A 158 8.36 5.43 -10.40
C GLY A 158 6.93 4.95 -10.64
N SER A 159 6.22 5.67 -11.52
CA SER A 159 4.85 5.35 -11.90
C SER A 159 4.71 3.93 -12.44
N VAL A 160 3.67 3.21 -12.02
CA VAL A 160 3.43 1.83 -12.44
C VAL A 160 2.36 1.79 -13.53
N ARG A 161 2.74 1.26 -14.70
CA ARG A 161 1.80 0.95 -15.80
C ARG A 161 1.20 -0.45 -15.59
N LEU A 162 0.01 -0.68 -16.14
CA LEU A 162 -0.64 -2.00 -16.09
C LEU A 162 0.30 -3.06 -16.73
N ASN A 163 0.40 -4.23 -16.10
CA ASN A 163 1.22 -5.36 -16.55
C ASN A 163 2.74 -5.08 -16.63
N ARG A 164 3.24 -4.05 -15.95
CA ARG A 164 4.68 -3.84 -15.76
C ARG A 164 5.05 -3.95 -14.29
N ASN A 165 6.26 -4.44 -14.03
CA ASN A 165 6.82 -4.45 -12.70
C ASN A 165 7.03 -3.01 -12.22
N ALA A 166 6.71 -2.77 -10.96
CA ALA A 166 7.03 -1.50 -10.31
C ALA A 166 8.52 -1.48 -9.96
N PRO A 167 9.25 -0.37 -10.20
CA PRO A 167 10.57 -0.22 -9.60
C PRO A 167 10.39 0.00 -8.09
N LEU A 168 10.91 -0.92 -7.28
CA LEU A 168 10.78 -0.95 -5.83
C LEU A 168 12.17 -0.92 -5.19
N ASP A 169 12.31 -0.19 -4.10
CA ASP A 169 13.47 -0.23 -3.20
C ASP A 169 13.11 -0.80 -1.81
N LEU A 170 11.82 -0.98 -1.52
CA LEU A 170 11.31 -1.72 -0.38
C LEU A 170 10.16 -2.61 -0.81
N ASN A 171 10.23 -3.89 -0.45
CA ASN A 171 9.18 -4.87 -0.69
C ASN A 171 9.18 -5.92 0.43
N VAL A 172 8.34 -5.71 1.43
CA VAL A 172 8.34 -6.53 2.66
C VAL A 172 6.94 -7.04 2.94
N TYR A 173 6.81 -8.35 3.15
CA TYR A 173 5.59 -8.93 3.72
C TYR A 173 5.56 -8.65 5.21
N LEU A 174 4.44 -8.13 5.68
CA LEU A 174 4.23 -7.82 7.09
C LEU A 174 3.49 -8.97 7.75
N GLU A 175 4.02 -9.41 8.86
CA GLU A 175 3.39 -10.37 9.76
C GLU A 175 2.96 -9.65 11.05
N ARG A 176 1.95 -10.19 11.73
CA ARG A 176 1.42 -9.62 12.97
C ARG A 176 2.47 -9.69 14.08
N GLY A 177 2.69 -8.56 14.77
CA GLY A 177 3.55 -8.51 15.95
C GLY A 177 5.01 -8.93 15.72
N VAL A 178 5.51 -8.87 14.48
CA VAL A 178 6.90 -9.18 14.18
C VAL A 178 7.81 -8.02 14.55
N SER A 179 8.95 -8.35 15.13
CA SER A 179 10.04 -7.41 15.36
C SER A 179 10.95 -7.38 14.12
N PHE A 180 11.26 -6.19 13.63
CA PHE A 180 12.19 -6.02 12.50
C PHE A 180 13.66 -6.08 12.92
N ALA A 181 13.95 -6.21 14.22
CA ALA A 181 15.32 -6.23 14.74
C ALA A 181 16.19 -7.37 14.17
N ASP A 182 15.58 -8.49 13.79
CA ASP A 182 16.27 -9.68 13.26
C ASP A 182 16.24 -9.76 11.73
N MET A 183 15.70 -8.75 11.03
CA MET A 183 15.67 -8.74 9.58
C MET A 183 17.06 -8.57 8.98
N LYS A 184 17.35 -9.37 7.95
CA LYS A 184 18.52 -9.20 7.11
C LYS A 184 18.11 -8.49 5.82
N PHE A 185 18.73 -7.34 5.58
CA PHE A 185 18.60 -6.66 4.28
C PHE A 185 19.43 -7.43 3.26
N GLU A 186 18.75 -8.08 2.32
CA GLU A 186 19.37 -8.67 1.15
C GLU A 186 19.34 -7.63 0.03
N GLN A 187 20.51 -7.12 -0.35
CA GLN A 187 20.64 -6.37 -1.58
C GLN A 187 20.40 -7.37 -2.73
N ARG A 188 19.27 -7.22 -3.42
CA ARG A 188 19.04 -7.97 -4.65
C ARG A 188 19.75 -7.22 -5.77
N ASP A 189 20.76 -7.85 -6.35
CA ASP A 189 21.31 -7.47 -7.65
C ASP A 189 20.27 -7.82 -8.73
N GLU A 190 19.10 -7.18 -8.69
CA GLU A 190 18.28 -7.06 -9.88
C GLU A 190 19.00 -6.01 -10.73
N GLU A 191 19.74 -6.47 -11.75
CA GLU A 191 20.30 -5.59 -12.78
C GLU A 191 19.19 -4.62 -13.19
N LEU A 192 19.43 -3.33 -12.94
CA LEU A 192 18.60 -2.22 -13.39
C LEU A 192 18.64 -2.14 -14.93
N GLU A 193 18.19 -3.19 -15.63
CA GLU A 193 17.98 -3.21 -17.09
C GLU A 193 16.81 -2.32 -17.54
N TYR A 194 16.32 -1.43 -16.67
CA TYR A 194 15.10 -0.64 -16.87
C TYR A 194 15.33 0.84 -17.23
N PHE A 195 16.55 1.23 -17.61
CA PHE A 195 16.83 2.55 -18.21
C PHE A 195 17.10 2.46 -19.70
N GLY A 196 16.17 1.88 -20.48
CA GLY A 196 16.42 1.65 -21.91
C GLY A 196 15.23 1.55 -22.85
N GLN A 197 13.99 1.83 -22.45
CA GLN A 197 12.87 1.89 -23.40
C GLN A 197 12.02 3.15 -23.23
N GLU A 198 12.50 4.16 -23.96
CA GLU A 198 11.73 5.08 -24.81
C GLU A 198 10.75 6.02 -24.10
N ALA A 199 11.31 7.19 -23.78
CA ALA A 199 10.60 8.46 -23.92
C ALA A 199 10.54 8.83 -25.41
N GLU A 200 9.67 8.18 -26.19
CA GLU A 200 9.23 8.69 -27.49
C GLU A 200 7.76 8.30 -27.66
N GLU A 201 6.86 9.24 -27.42
CA GLU A 201 5.55 9.36 -28.11
C GLU A 201 4.88 10.67 -27.66
N GLU A 202 5.57 11.78 -27.89
CA GLU A 202 4.94 13.04 -28.24
C GLU A 202 5.74 13.56 -29.44
N ASP A 203 5.17 13.44 -30.64
CA ASP A 203 5.17 14.53 -31.63
C ASP A 203 4.21 14.23 -32.80
N GLU A 204 3.30 15.19 -32.99
CA GLU A 204 2.70 15.62 -34.26
C GLU A 204 1.85 14.63 -35.09
N VAL A 205 0.53 14.71 -34.88
CA VAL A 205 -0.42 14.56 -36.00
C VAL A 205 -0.76 15.96 -36.50
N GLU A 206 0.12 16.51 -37.34
CA GLU A 206 -0.21 17.61 -38.24
C GLU A 206 -0.22 17.08 -39.70
N ASN A 207 -1.29 17.45 -40.42
CA ASN A 207 -1.52 17.40 -41.86
C ASN A 207 -2.28 16.21 -42.48
N GLY A 208 -3.44 16.56 -43.05
CA GLY A 208 -4.30 15.78 -43.92
C GLY A 208 -5.65 16.46 -44.12
#